data_AF-A0A8B6C742-F1
#
_entry.id   AF-A0A8B6C742-F1
#
_cell.length_a   1.000
_cell.length_b   1.000
_cell.length_c   1.000
_cell.angle_alpha   90.00
_cell.angle_beta   90.00
_cell.angle_gamma   90.00
#
_symmetry.space_group_name_H-M   'P 1'
#
loop_
_entity.id
_entity.type
_entity.pdbx_description
1 polymer ?
#
loop_
_entity_poly.entity_id
_entity_poly.type
_entity_poly.pdbx_seq_one_letter_code
_entity_poly.pdbx_strand_id
1 'polypeptide(L)'
;MRILHAIGPNVRKSMKGLYNYAADGAKAIESLQKIAALFGRLDKGKEWQDNICKLLTSSKQYLKLEYKTHVVKESEVADHCCTFALSDETKDYIVHFQLQPFTSKFLQPM
;
A
#
# COMPACT_ATOMS: atom_id res chain seq x y z
N MET A 1 -10.70 -47.47 -27.03
CA MET A 1 -10.51 -45.99 -27.01
C MET A 1 -10.54 -45.50 -25.57
N ARG A 2 -9.53 -44.77 -25.10
CA ARG A 2 -9.58 -44.06 -23.81
C ARG A 2 -9.74 -42.58 -24.11
N ILE A 3 -10.85 -42.01 -23.66
CA ILE A 3 -11.13 -40.58 -23.75
C ILE A 3 -10.38 -39.90 -22.61
N LEU A 4 -9.44 -39.01 -22.92
CA LEU A 4 -8.80 -38.16 -21.93
C LEU A 4 -9.79 -37.07 -21.50
N HIS A 5 -10.08 -37.00 -20.21
CA HIS A 5 -10.93 -35.97 -19.63
C HIS A 5 -10.29 -34.60 -19.85
N ALA A 6 -10.92 -33.75 -20.65
CA ALA A 6 -10.43 -32.41 -20.94
C ALA A 6 -10.52 -31.54 -19.67
N ILE A 7 -9.38 -31.25 -19.06
CA ILE A 7 -9.30 -30.24 -18.00
C ILE A 7 -9.42 -28.88 -18.69
N GLY A 8 -10.44 -28.10 -18.32
CA GLY A 8 -10.68 -26.77 -18.88
C GLY A 8 -9.45 -25.86 -18.69
N PRO A 9 -9.20 -24.92 -19.63
CA PRO A 9 -8.03 -24.06 -19.59
C PRO A 9 -7.94 -23.31 -18.25
N ASN A 10 -6.82 -23.46 -17.55
CA ASN A 10 -6.54 -22.68 -16.35
C ASN A 10 -6.17 -21.25 -16.78
N VAL A 11 -7.18 -20.37 -16.84
CA VAL A 11 -6.96 -18.95 -17.09
C VAL A 11 -6.31 -18.36 -15.84
N ARG A 12 -5.00 -18.06 -15.93
CA ARG A 12 -4.31 -17.28 -14.89
C ARG A 12 -4.94 -15.89 -14.82
N LYS A 13 -5.89 -15.67 -13.90
CA LYS A 13 -6.36 -14.32 -13.52
C LYS A 13 -5.29 -13.61 -12.70
N SER A 14 -4.14 -13.30 -13.29
CA SER A 14 -3.18 -12.40 -12.65
C SER A 14 -3.41 -10.98 -13.11
N MET A 15 -4.44 -10.34 -12.55
CA MET A 15 -4.66 -8.88 -12.65
C MET A 15 -3.58 -8.07 -11.89
N LYS A 16 -2.69 -8.75 -11.15
CA LYS A 16 -1.66 -8.13 -10.30
C LYS A 16 -0.62 -7.31 -11.08
N GLY A 17 -0.54 -7.45 -12.40
CA GLY A 17 0.33 -6.65 -13.25
C GLY A 17 -0.31 -5.38 -13.85
N LEU A 18 -1.62 -5.20 -13.69
CA LEU A 18 -2.36 -4.10 -14.34
C LEU A 18 -2.41 -2.82 -13.49
N TYR A 19 -2.49 -2.95 -12.17
CA TYR A 19 -2.57 -1.82 -11.24
C TYR A 19 -1.18 -1.35 -10.84
N ASN A 20 -0.62 -0.40 -11.59
CA ASN A 20 0.63 0.24 -11.25
C ASN A 20 0.38 1.44 -10.32
N TYR A 21 0.14 1.14 -9.04
CA TYR A 21 -0.10 2.15 -8.01
C TYR A 21 1.04 3.18 -7.91
N ALA A 22 2.28 2.80 -8.21
CA ALA A 22 3.41 3.72 -8.24
C ALA A 22 3.29 4.74 -9.37
N ALA A 23 2.87 4.30 -10.57
CA ALA A 23 2.64 5.19 -11.70
C ALA A 23 1.46 6.12 -11.45
N ASP A 24 0.36 5.61 -10.89
CA ASP A 24 -0.81 6.43 -10.58
C ASP A 24 -0.52 7.43 -9.46
N GLY A 25 0.22 7.03 -8.41
CA GLY A 25 0.70 7.94 -7.37
C GLY A 25 1.61 9.04 -7.93
N ALA A 26 2.51 8.71 -8.85
CA ALA A 26 3.36 9.71 -9.51
C ALA A 26 2.54 10.74 -10.31
N LYS A 27 1.54 10.28 -11.06
CA LYS A 27 0.60 11.15 -11.80
C LYS A 27 -0.23 12.03 -10.86
N ALA A 28 -0.66 11.50 -9.72
CA ALA A 28 -1.41 12.25 -8.71
C ALA A 28 -0.58 13.42 -8.16
N ILE A 29 0.69 13.18 -7.82
CA ILE A 29 1.60 14.24 -7.35
C ILE A 29 1.81 15.31 -8.42
N GLU A 30 1.98 14.92 -9.68
CA GLU A 30 2.10 15.87 -10.80
C GLU A 30 0.83 16.71 -10.99
N SER A 31 -0.34 16.11 -10.74
CA SER A 31 -1.63 16.81 -10.79
C SER A 31 -1.75 17.82 -9.64
N LEU A 32 -1.30 17.46 -8.43
CA LEU A 32 -1.22 18.38 -7.29
C LEU A 32 -0.29 19.57 -7.57
N GLN A 33 0.84 19.36 -8.24
CA GLN A 33 1.74 20.45 -8.64
C GLN A 33 1.08 21.43 -9.61
N LYS A 34 0.27 20.93 -10.56
CA LYS A 34 -0.51 21.80 -11.47
C LYS A 34 -1.55 22.62 -10.72
N ILE A 35 -2.22 22.04 -9.73
CA ILE A 35 -3.18 22.74 -8.87
C ILE A 35 -2.46 23.80 -8.03
N ALA A 36 -1.29 23.48 -7.47
CA ALA A 36 -0.48 24.44 -6.74
C ALA A 36 -0.05 25.61 -7.63
N ALA A 37 0.28 25.36 -8.90
CA ALA A 37 0.57 26.41 -9.87
C ALA A 37 -0.65 27.30 -10.18
N LEU A 38 -1.85 26.72 -10.23
CA LEU A 38 -3.09 27.49 -10.38
C LEU A 38 -3.28 28.44 -9.19
N PHE A 39 -3.16 27.93 -7.96
CA PHE A 39 -3.32 28.75 -6.75
C PHE A 39 -2.23 29.80 -6.59
N GLY A 40 -0.99 29.49 -6.98
CA GLY A 40 0.11 30.46 -7.02
C GLY A 40 -0.17 31.64 -7.94
N ARG A 41 -0.81 31.39 -9.10
CA ARG A 41 -1.20 32.42 -10.06
C ARG A 41 -2.40 33.25 -9.63
N LEU A 42 -3.36 32.66 -8.91
CA LEU A 42 -4.62 33.30 -8.56
C LEU A 42 -4.54 34.17 -7.31
N ASP A 43 -3.98 33.64 -6.21
CA ASP A 43 -4.12 34.26 -4.87
C ASP A 43 -2.88 34.09 -3.99
N LYS A 44 -2.20 32.94 -4.07
CA LYS A 44 -1.16 32.59 -3.09
C LYS A 44 0.24 33.11 -3.40
N GLY A 45 0.47 33.54 -4.65
CA GLY A 45 1.76 34.04 -5.10
C GLY A 45 2.78 32.93 -5.39
N LYS A 46 3.88 33.33 -6.01
CA LYS A 46 4.91 32.42 -6.53
C LYS A 46 5.71 31.73 -5.42
N GLU A 47 6.01 32.42 -4.33
CA GLU A 47 6.76 31.85 -3.20
C GLU A 47 6.03 30.65 -2.58
N TRP A 48 4.73 30.80 -2.34
CA TRP A 48 3.90 29.71 -1.84
C TRP A 48 3.87 28.53 -2.81
N GLN A 49 3.70 28.79 -4.12
CA GLN A 49 3.74 27.77 -5.15
C GLN A 49 5.07 27.00 -5.13
N ASP A 50 6.20 27.71 -5.10
CA ASP A 50 7.53 27.11 -5.11
C ASP A 50 7.75 26.24 -3.86
N ASN A 51 7.28 26.69 -2.69
CA ASN A 51 7.35 25.92 -1.45
C ASN A 51 6.52 24.63 -1.52
N ILE A 52 5.27 24.70 -2.01
CA ILE A 52 4.41 23.51 -2.16
C ILE A 52 4.99 22.55 -3.20
N CYS A 53 5.49 23.05 -4.34
CA CYS A 53 6.12 22.21 -5.36
C CYS A 53 7.37 21.50 -4.84
N LYS A 54 8.19 22.17 -4.03
CA LYS A 54 9.34 21.56 -3.34
C LYS A 54 8.88 20.46 -2.39
N LEU A 55 7.89 20.73 -1.54
CA LEU A 55 7.34 19.75 -0.60
C LEU A 55 6.84 18.51 -1.33
N LEU A 56 6.03 18.69 -2.38
CA LEU A 56 5.50 17.59 -3.20
C LEU A 56 6.62 16.75 -3.85
N THR A 57 7.70 17.40 -4.27
CA THR A 57 8.86 16.72 -4.87
C THR A 57 9.63 15.91 -3.82
N SER A 58 9.88 16.47 -2.65
CA SER A 58 10.52 15.77 -1.54
C SER A 58 9.68 14.58 -1.08
N SER A 59 8.36 14.73 -0.95
CA SER A 59 7.46 13.63 -0.61
C SER A 59 7.47 12.52 -1.67
N LYS A 60 7.50 12.86 -2.97
CA LYS A 60 7.64 11.89 -4.07
C LYS A 60 8.95 11.09 -3.96
N GLN A 61 10.05 11.78 -3.65
CA GLN A 61 11.37 11.15 -3.49
C GLN A 61 11.40 10.22 -2.27
N TYR A 62 10.87 10.70 -1.13
CA TYR A 62 10.73 9.92 0.10
C TYR A 62 9.99 8.61 -0.15
N LEU A 63 8.79 8.68 -0.73
CA LEU A 63 7.97 7.49 -1.04
C LEU A 63 8.68 6.51 -1.98
N LYS A 64 9.50 7.01 -2.90
CA LYS A 64 10.20 6.19 -3.89
C LYS A 64 11.45 5.50 -3.33
N LEU A 65 12.19 6.18 -2.46
CA LEU A 65 13.54 5.76 -2.06
C LEU A 65 13.58 5.18 -0.64
N GLU A 66 12.95 5.88 0.30
CA GLU A 66 13.18 5.70 1.75
C GLU A 66 11.99 5.06 2.46
N TYR A 67 10.76 5.28 1.97
CA TYR A 67 9.56 4.80 2.66
C TYR A 67 9.59 3.29 2.94
N LYS A 68 10.07 2.49 1.98
CA LYS A 68 10.20 1.03 2.13
C LYS A 68 11.11 0.60 3.29
N THR A 69 12.09 1.41 3.67
CA THR A 69 13.02 1.10 4.78
C THR A 69 12.45 1.53 6.12
N HIS A 70 11.47 2.43 6.10
CA HIS A 70 10.81 2.91 7.32
C HIS A 70 9.63 2.04 7.72
N VAL A 71 9.06 1.26 6.79
CA VAL A 71 8.01 0.29 7.11
C VAL A 71 8.59 -0.91 7.88
N VAL A 72 8.46 -0.90 9.21
CA VAL A 72 8.94 -1.95 10.12
C VAL A 72 7.89 -2.26 11.20
N LYS A 73 7.88 -3.49 11.72
CA LYS A 73 6.85 -3.93 12.71
C LYS A 73 6.95 -3.16 14.02
N GLU A 74 8.17 -2.83 14.41
CA GLU A 74 8.53 -2.17 15.67
C GLU A 74 8.48 -0.63 15.56
N SER A 75 8.01 -0.10 14.42
CA SER A 75 7.90 1.35 14.25
C SER A 75 6.90 1.92 15.25
N GLU A 76 7.32 2.98 15.96
CA GLU A 76 6.45 3.76 16.83
C GLU A 76 5.57 4.75 16.05
N VAL A 77 5.88 4.97 14.76
CA VAL A 77 5.07 5.78 13.85
C VAL A 77 4.01 4.88 13.21
N ALA A 78 2.74 5.22 13.41
CA ALA A 78 1.58 4.48 12.92
C ALA A 78 1.65 4.12 11.42
N ASP A 79 1.94 5.11 10.57
CA ASP A 79 2.01 4.93 9.10
C ASP A 79 3.20 4.07 8.66
N HIS A 80 4.20 3.89 9.51
CA HIS A 80 5.39 3.07 9.27
C HIS A 80 5.29 1.70 9.97
N CYS A 81 4.38 1.53 10.93
CA CYS A 81 4.16 0.27 11.60
C CYS A 81 3.26 -0.62 10.75
N CYS A 82 3.82 -1.62 10.07
CA CYS A 82 3.00 -2.49 9.22
C CYS A 82 1.93 -3.27 10.01
N THR A 83 2.18 -3.56 11.29
CA THR A 83 1.21 -4.23 12.16
C THR A 83 0.01 -3.32 12.43
N PHE A 84 0.27 -2.04 12.71
CA PHE A 84 -0.78 -1.05 12.96
C PHE A 84 -1.49 -0.64 11.67
N ALA A 85 -0.75 -0.32 10.61
CA ALA A 85 -1.30 0.09 9.32
C ALA A 85 -2.20 -0.98 8.68
N LEU A 86 -1.99 -2.26 9.02
CA LEU A 86 -2.82 -3.39 8.57
C LEU A 86 -3.77 -3.92 9.67
N SER A 87 -3.75 -3.33 10.86
CA SER A 87 -4.71 -3.71 11.90
C SER A 87 -6.09 -3.19 11.50
N ASP A 88 -7.06 -4.09 11.46
CA ASP A 88 -8.46 -3.72 11.31
C ASP A 88 -9.05 -3.49 12.70
N GLU A 89 -9.84 -2.44 12.85
CA GLU A 89 -10.59 -2.17 14.08
C GLU A 89 -11.80 -3.11 14.24
N THR A 90 -12.21 -3.78 13.15
CA THR A 90 -13.26 -4.79 13.21
C THR A 90 -12.77 -6.07 13.89
N LYS A 91 -13.33 -6.35 15.07
CA LYS A 91 -13.10 -7.60 15.82
C LYS A 91 -13.83 -8.82 15.21
N ASP A 92 -14.08 -8.83 13.90
CA ASP A 92 -14.79 -9.91 13.22
C ASP A 92 -13.80 -10.85 12.52
N TYR A 93 -12.97 -11.52 13.34
CA TYR A 93 -12.16 -12.65 12.88
C TYR A 93 -12.68 -13.97 13.46
N ILE A 94 -13.87 -14.37 13.03
CA ILE A 94 -14.41 -15.74 13.10
C ILE A 94 -15.16 -15.89 11.77
N VAL A 95 -14.86 -16.75 10.79
CA VAL A 95 -14.31 -18.11 10.73
C VAL A 95 -13.93 -18.43 9.26
N HIS A 96 -13.13 -19.48 9.06
CA HIS A 96 -12.84 -20.20 7.80
C HIS A 96 -11.63 -19.75 6.97
N PHE A 97 -10.44 -19.79 7.56
CA PHE A 97 -9.32 -20.42 6.85
C PHE A 97 -8.76 -21.54 7.72
N GLN A 98 -9.23 -22.74 7.43
CA GLN A 98 -8.84 -23.98 8.08
C GLN A 98 -7.40 -24.32 7.65
N LEU A 99 -6.42 -23.70 8.29
CA LEU A 99 -5.05 -24.20 8.29
C LEU A 99 -4.89 -25.15 9.48
N GLN A 100 -4.39 -26.33 9.13
CA GLN A 100 -4.32 -27.53 9.94
C GLN A 100 -3.53 -27.35 11.25
N PRO A 101 -3.80 -28.19 12.28
CA PRO A 101 -3.31 -27.96 13.63
C PRO A 101 -1.80 -28.18 13.69
N PHE A 102 -1.05 -27.12 14.00
CA PHE A 102 0.31 -27.29 14.52
C PHE A 102 0.18 -27.58 16.01
N THR A 103 0.21 -28.87 16.33
CA THR A 103 0.30 -29.34 17.71
C THR A 103 1.65 -28.91 18.30
N SER A 104 1.62 -28.20 19.42
CA SER A 104 2.56 -28.46 20.50
C SER A 104 1.98 -27.96 21.80
N LYS A 105 1.56 -28.93 22.63
CA LYS A 105 1.40 -28.79 24.07
C LYS A 105 2.65 -28.09 24.62
N PHE A 106 2.51 -27.11 25.50
CA PHE A 106 3.35 -26.96 26.69
C PHE A 106 2.70 -25.96 27.67
N LEU A 107 2.29 -26.52 28.82
CA LEU A 107 2.18 -25.91 30.15
C LEU A 107 1.21 -24.73 30.40
N GLN A 108 0.04 -25.06 30.97
CA GLN A 108 -0.44 -24.41 32.20
C GLN A 108 0.33 -24.99 33.42
N PRO A 109 0.20 -24.50 34.68
CA PRO A 109 -0.55 -23.35 35.20
C PRO A 109 0.26 -22.44 36.18
N MET A 110 -0.29 -21.27 36.50
CA MET A 110 -0.55 -20.83 37.88
C MET A 110 -1.83 -19.98 37.89
#